data_AF-A0A8D1KDD2-F1
#
_entry.id   AF-A0A8D1KDD2-F1
#
_cell.length_a   1.000
_cell.length_b   1.000
_cell.length_c   1.000
_cell.angle_alpha   90.00
_cell.angle_beta   90.00
_cell.angle_gamma   90.00
#
_symmetry.space_group_name_H-M   'P 1'
#
loop_
_entity.id
_entity.type
_entity.pdbx_description
1 polymer ?
#
loop_
_entity_poly.entity_id
_entity_poly.type
_entity_poly.pdbx_seq_one_letter_code
_entity_poly.pdbx_strand_id
1 'polypeptide(L)'
;MNFATNHSDYFLMIEDDVKCVPGFVTQIAATVSAWEKKPWVTLEFSQLGFIGKLFHTKDLPCFVHFLLLFYQEMPCYYLLTHFHELMQQTPIQFFPSLFQHMGNYSSFEGKFNSLKDREFEEDDFGSPSNPAASIYTSLKVANASVLMNAYSLDKNFFYTKSAEAGSHLTVVLDTPAKVFRVQVLTGSDLKEENQLKEGHIELGYDSTNRINDCDDYILLGLLVNGVLNKQVLSNESGKKVKCVRLLVTGTPPSGIIVRHINLWVK
;
A
#
# COMPACT_ATOMS: atom_id res chain seq x y z
N MET A 1 29.90 -7.74 5.27
CA MET A 1 29.31 -7.70 6.64
C MET A 1 30.33 -7.23 7.68
N ASN A 2 31.48 -7.89 7.89
CA ASN A 2 32.47 -7.47 8.92
C ASN A 2 33.01 -6.03 8.81
N PHE A 3 33.01 -5.42 7.63
CA PHE A 3 33.43 -4.01 7.50
C PHE A 3 32.49 -3.07 8.27
N ALA A 4 31.20 -3.43 8.42
CA ALA A 4 30.20 -2.58 9.03
C ALA A 4 30.37 -2.41 10.54
N THR A 5 31.22 -3.22 11.19
CA THR A 5 31.37 -3.30 12.65
C THR A 5 31.64 -1.95 13.33
N ASN A 6 32.31 -1.04 12.62
CA ASN A 6 32.72 0.27 13.14
C ASN A 6 31.98 1.46 12.50
N HIS A 7 30.88 1.21 11.77
CA HIS A 7 30.19 2.26 11.00
C HIS A 7 28.79 2.61 11.51
N SER A 8 28.12 1.72 12.24
CA SER A 8 26.77 1.95 12.80
C SER A 8 26.46 0.94 13.90
N ASP A 9 25.52 1.27 14.78
CA ASP A 9 25.03 0.34 15.82
C ASP A 9 24.23 -0.85 15.24
N TYR A 10 23.67 -0.65 14.05
CA TYR A 10 22.81 -1.62 13.38
C TYR A 10 23.25 -1.88 11.95
N PHE A 11 23.06 -3.12 11.50
CA PHE A 11 23.32 -3.53 10.13
C PHE A 11 22.06 -4.13 9.53
N LEU A 12 21.55 -3.48 8.49
CA LEU A 12 20.41 -3.96 7.71
C LEU A 12 20.93 -4.69 6.47
N MET A 13 20.61 -5.98 6.38
CA MET A 13 20.90 -6.76 5.20
C MET A 13 19.82 -6.57 4.14
N ILE A 14 20.23 -6.15 2.95
CA ILE A 14 19.38 -5.99 1.76
C ILE A 14 20.07 -6.74 0.60
N GLU A 15 19.27 -7.37 -0.25
CA GLU A 15 19.72 -8.07 -1.46
C GLU A 15 19.75 -7.13 -2.68
N ASP A 16 20.07 -7.67 -3.86
CA ASP A 16 19.88 -7.02 -5.15
C ASP A 16 18.39 -7.00 -5.56
N ASP A 17 18.04 -6.13 -6.51
CA ASP A 17 16.68 -6.01 -7.05
C ASP A 17 15.57 -5.89 -5.99
N VAL A 18 15.83 -5.16 -4.91
CA VAL A 18 14.87 -4.98 -3.82
C VAL A 18 13.99 -3.76 -4.03
N LYS A 19 12.69 -3.96 -3.90
CA LYS A 19 11.69 -2.90 -3.76
C LYS A 19 11.38 -2.66 -2.29
N CYS A 20 11.42 -1.40 -1.88
CA CYS A 20 11.16 -0.97 -0.50
C CYS A 20 9.83 -0.21 -0.41
N VAL A 21 9.11 -0.36 0.70
CA VAL A 21 7.95 0.49 0.99
C VAL A 21 8.37 1.94 1.30
N PRO A 22 7.54 2.96 0.97
CA PRO A 22 7.82 4.34 1.35
C PRO A 22 8.02 4.51 2.86
N GLY A 23 9.07 5.24 3.26
CA GLY A 23 9.35 5.51 4.68
C GLY A 23 9.89 4.31 5.47
N PHE A 24 10.35 3.22 4.82
CA PHE A 24 10.85 2.02 5.49
C PHE A 24 11.91 2.33 6.57
N VAL A 25 12.83 3.26 6.32
CA VAL A 25 13.88 3.66 7.30
C VAL A 25 13.25 4.20 8.58
N THR A 26 12.23 5.06 8.46
CA THR A 26 11.52 5.63 9.62
C THR A 26 10.79 4.55 10.40
N GLN A 27 10.16 3.59 9.70
CA GLN A 27 9.49 2.45 10.34
C GLN A 27 10.47 1.54 11.08
N ILE A 28 11.63 1.24 10.49
CA ILE A 28 12.70 0.47 11.13
C ILE A 28 13.24 1.20 12.35
N ALA A 29 13.53 2.50 12.25
CA ALA A 29 14.02 3.29 13.37
C ALA A 29 13.04 3.31 14.54
N ALA A 30 11.75 3.53 14.28
CA ALA A 30 10.70 3.48 15.31
C ALA A 30 10.62 2.09 15.97
N THR A 31 10.75 1.02 15.18
CA THR A 31 10.78 -0.36 15.67
C THR A 31 11.98 -0.59 16.58
N VAL A 32 13.18 -0.21 16.16
CA VAL A 32 14.39 -0.34 16.98
C VAL A 32 14.24 0.39 18.32
N SER A 33 13.72 1.62 18.31
CA SER A 33 13.45 2.36 19.55
C SER A 33 12.44 1.65 20.45
N ALA A 34 11.40 1.04 19.89
CA ALA A 34 10.41 0.27 20.67
C ALA A 34 10.98 -1.01 21.30
N TRP A 35 12.06 -1.56 20.73
CA TRP A 35 12.70 -2.81 21.17
C TRP A 35 14.04 -2.61 21.89
N GLU A 36 14.46 -1.37 22.15
CA GLU A 36 15.75 -1.04 22.77
C GLU A 36 16.01 -1.78 24.11
N LYS A 37 14.95 -2.02 24.89
CA LYS A 37 15.05 -2.68 26.22
C LYS A 37 14.81 -4.19 26.18
N LYS A 38 14.53 -4.77 25.01
CA LYS A 38 14.25 -6.20 24.85
C LYS A 38 15.44 -6.90 24.19
N PRO A 39 15.84 -8.08 24.66
CA PRO A 39 16.88 -8.85 23.98
C PRO A 39 16.33 -9.39 22.65
N TRP A 40 17.10 -9.22 21.57
CA TRP A 40 16.83 -9.80 20.26
C TRP A 40 18.13 -10.03 19.48
N VAL A 41 18.13 -11.05 18.62
CA VAL A 41 19.26 -11.38 17.73
C VAL A 41 19.04 -10.84 16.31
N THR A 42 17.82 -10.95 15.79
CA THR A 42 17.47 -10.44 14.46
C THR A 42 16.04 -9.92 14.44
N LEU A 43 15.85 -8.73 13.87
CA LEU A 43 14.53 -8.20 13.51
C LEU A 43 14.34 -8.39 12.01
N GLU A 44 13.22 -8.97 11.60
CA GLU A 44 12.96 -9.33 10.22
C GLU A 44 11.80 -8.51 9.65
N PHE A 45 12.10 -7.75 8.59
CA PHE A 45 11.15 -6.90 7.87
C PHE A 45 10.79 -7.48 6.50
N SER A 46 11.11 -8.74 6.25
CA SER A 46 10.69 -9.51 5.09
C SER A 46 10.69 -11.00 5.45
N GLN A 47 9.71 -11.75 4.99
CA GLN A 47 9.65 -13.20 5.21
C GLN A 47 10.65 -13.95 4.32
N LEU A 48 11.01 -13.36 3.19
CA LEU A 48 11.83 -14.01 2.18
C LEU A 48 13.31 -13.88 2.49
N GLY A 49 14.07 -14.95 2.22
CA GLY A 49 15.51 -14.85 2.01
C GLY A 49 16.31 -14.13 3.10
N PHE A 50 17.39 -13.48 2.67
CA PHE A 50 18.29 -12.69 3.50
C PHE A 50 17.94 -11.20 3.53
N ILE A 51 16.93 -10.80 2.76
CA ILE A 51 16.43 -9.44 2.64
C ILE A 51 15.72 -9.00 3.92
N GLY A 52 15.93 -7.73 4.30
CA GLY A 52 15.21 -7.10 5.41
C GLY A 52 15.58 -7.65 6.79
N LYS A 53 16.76 -8.28 6.94
CA LYS A 53 17.24 -8.80 8.22
C LYS A 53 18.11 -7.74 8.91
N LEU A 54 17.67 -7.26 10.06
CA LEU A 54 18.39 -6.27 10.86
C LEU A 54 19.11 -6.96 12.01
N PHE A 55 20.41 -6.68 12.13
CA PHE A 55 21.29 -7.20 13.16
C PHE A 55 21.86 -6.07 14.01
N HIS A 56 22.19 -6.39 15.24
CA HIS A 56 23.13 -5.59 16.00
C HIS A 56 24.54 -5.76 15.41
N THR A 57 25.19 -4.64 15.12
CA THR A 57 26.51 -4.64 14.50
C THR A 57 27.56 -5.37 15.36
N LYS A 58 27.46 -5.27 16.69
CA LYS A 58 28.31 -5.98 17.65
C LYS A 58 28.26 -7.52 17.53
N ASP A 59 27.13 -8.05 17.04
CA ASP A 59 26.88 -9.49 16.97
C ASP A 59 27.22 -10.06 15.58
N LEU A 60 27.45 -9.19 14.58
CA LEU A 60 27.82 -9.59 13.22
C LEU A 60 29.06 -10.48 13.14
N PRO A 61 30.17 -10.26 13.89
CA PRO A 61 31.35 -11.10 13.74
C PRO A 61 31.04 -12.58 14.02
N CYS A 62 30.20 -12.86 15.03
CA CYS A 62 29.77 -14.23 15.33
C CYS A 62 29.03 -14.84 14.15
N PHE A 63 28.04 -14.13 13.61
CA PHE A 63 27.25 -14.57 12.46
C PHE A 63 28.10 -14.76 11.20
N VAL A 64 29.00 -13.83 10.90
CA VAL A 64 29.87 -13.90 9.71
C VAL A 64 30.85 -15.07 9.79
N HIS A 65 31.42 -15.34 10.97
CA HIS A 65 32.26 -16.53 11.14
C HIS A 65 31.46 -17.81 10.94
N PHE A 66 30.23 -17.88 11.44
CA PHE A 66 29.33 -19.00 11.19
C PHE A 66 29.11 -19.21 9.69
N LEU A 67 28.76 -18.15 8.94
CA LEU A 67 28.60 -18.24 7.49
C LEU A 67 29.88 -18.71 6.79
N LEU A 68 31.05 -18.19 7.17
CA LEU A 68 32.34 -18.56 6.57
C LEU A 68 32.73 -20.01 6.85
N LEU A 69 32.26 -20.61 7.94
CA LEU A 69 32.51 -22.02 8.23
C LEU A 69 31.66 -22.96 7.38
N PHE A 70 30.43 -22.55 7.01
CA PHE A 70 29.44 -23.44 6.42
C PHE A 70 28.96 -23.04 5.00
N TYR A 71 29.57 -22.02 4.38
CA TYR A 71 29.13 -21.52 3.06
C TYR A 71 29.15 -22.57 1.94
N GLN A 72 29.94 -23.65 2.07
CA GLN A 72 29.99 -24.74 1.08
C GLN A 72 28.93 -25.81 1.33
N GLU A 73 28.36 -25.88 2.53
CA GLU A 73 27.43 -26.96 2.92
C GLU A 73 26.00 -26.67 2.45
N MET A 74 25.58 -25.41 2.50
CA MET A 74 24.23 -25.01 2.09
C MET A 74 24.15 -23.52 1.77
N PRO A 75 23.08 -23.08 1.06
CA PRO A 75 22.85 -21.67 0.81
C PRO A 75 22.77 -20.84 2.08
N CYS A 76 23.24 -19.59 2.02
CA CYS A 76 23.25 -18.68 3.16
C CYS A 76 21.90 -18.59 3.86
N TYR A 77 20.78 -18.56 3.13
CA TYR A 77 19.41 -18.55 3.70
C TYR A 77 19.18 -19.62 4.76
N TYR A 78 19.54 -20.86 4.46
CA TYR A 78 19.41 -21.97 5.39
C TYR A 78 20.38 -21.86 6.56
N LEU A 79 21.59 -21.33 6.33
CA LEU A 79 22.55 -21.05 7.40
C LEU A 79 22.01 -20.04 8.42
N LEU A 80 21.27 -19.01 7.99
CA LEU A 80 20.66 -18.06 8.92
C LEU A 80 19.66 -18.74 9.86
N THR A 81 18.80 -19.62 9.32
CA THR A 81 17.85 -20.39 10.14
C THR A 81 18.57 -21.23 11.18
N HIS A 82 19.63 -21.96 10.79
CA HIS A 82 20.43 -22.75 11.74
C HIS A 82 21.19 -21.91 12.75
N PHE A 83 21.65 -20.71 12.37
CA PHE A 83 22.26 -19.78 13.31
C PHE A 83 21.27 -19.36 14.40
N HIS A 84 20.02 -19.04 14.04
CA HIS A 84 18.98 -18.71 15.02
C HIS A 84 18.67 -19.88 15.97
N GLU A 85 18.61 -21.10 15.45
CA GLU A 85 18.43 -22.32 16.26
C GLU A 85 19.55 -22.48 17.29
N LEU A 86 20.81 -22.28 16.87
CA LEU A 86 21.98 -22.35 17.76
C LEU A 86 21.99 -21.25 18.82
N MET A 87 21.50 -20.05 18.47
CA MET A 87 21.37 -18.93 19.40
C MET A 87 20.19 -19.09 20.38
N GLN A 88 19.36 -20.13 20.21
CA GLN A 88 18.14 -20.38 20.99
C GLN A 88 17.20 -19.16 21.06
N GLN A 89 17.22 -18.33 20.01
CA GLN A 89 16.38 -17.15 19.91
C GLN A 89 15.64 -17.17 18.59
N THR A 90 14.31 -17.08 18.66
CA THR A 90 13.50 -16.94 17.47
C THR A 90 13.63 -15.53 16.91
N PRO A 91 13.83 -15.37 15.59
CA PRO A 91 13.81 -14.06 14.97
C PRO A 91 12.44 -13.40 15.17
N ILE A 92 12.44 -12.09 15.36
CA ILE A 92 11.20 -11.32 15.51
C ILE A 92 10.80 -10.80 14.14
N GLN A 93 9.70 -11.34 13.64
CA GLN A 93 9.18 -11.02 12.32
C GLN A 93 8.12 -9.92 12.40
N PHE A 94 8.24 -8.91 11.53
CA PHE A 94 7.34 -7.77 11.45
C PHE A 94 6.48 -7.82 10.20
N PHE A 95 5.23 -7.42 10.37
CA PHE A 95 4.22 -7.39 9.32
C PHE A 95 3.53 -6.03 9.27
N PRO A 96 3.25 -5.49 8.06
CA PRO A 96 3.58 -6.04 6.74
C PRO A 96 5.08 -5.98 6.41
N SER A 97 5.53 -6.79 5.44
CA SER A 97 6.93 -6.77 5.00
C SER A 97 7.27 -5.41 4.38
N LEU A 98 8.46 -4.89 4.71
CA LEU A 98 8.97 -3.62 4.18
C LEU A 98 9.77 -3.79 2.89
N PHE A 99 10.17 -5.01 2.57
CA PHE A 99 11.01 -5.33 1.42
C PHE A 99 10.51 -6.53 0.62
N GLN A 100 10.64 -6.43 -0.70
CA GLN A 100 10.35 -7.51 -1.65
C GLN A 100 11.47 -7.62 -2.68
N HIS A 101 11.94 -8.84 -2.89
CA HIS A 101 12.86 -9.15 -3.98
C HIS A 101 12.12 -9.16 -5.32
N MET A 102 12.65 -8.47 -6.32
CA MET A 102 12.05 -8.31 -7.66
C MET A 102 12.78 -9.13 -8.73
N GLY A 103 13.83 -9.87 -8.37
CA GLY A 103 14.58 -10.72 -9.28
C GLY A 103 13.82 -12.02 -9.59
N ASN A 104 13.53 -12.26 -10.87
CA ASN A 104 12.82 -13.46 -11.32
C ASN A 104 13.72 -14.69 -11.50
N TYR A 105 15.03 -14.54 -11.28
CA TYR A 105 16.05 -15.57 -11.52
C TYR A 105 16.84 -15.87 -10.26
N SER A 106 16.70 -17.07 -9.70
CA SER A 106 17.61 -17.51 -8.65
C SER A 106 18.92 -18.00 -9.24
N SER A 107 20.02 -17.44 -8.76
CA SER A 107 21.39 -17.89 -9.08
C SER A 107 21.69 -19.29 -8.54
N PHE A 108 20.87 -19.81 -7.62
CA PHE A 108 20.83 -21.23 -7.27
C PHE A 108 19.92 -21.98 -8.26
N GLU A 109 20.53 -22.83 -9.09
CA GLU A 109 19.89 -23.78 -10.02
C GLU A 109 19.14 -23.22 -11.25
N GLY A 110 19.15 -21.91 -11.53
CA GLY A 110 18.49 -21.38 -12.73
C GLY A 110 16.97 -21.62 -12.74
N LYS A 111 16.38 -21.82 -11.56
CA LYS A 111 14.94 -21.99 -11.38
C LYS A 111 14.27 -20.62 -11.39
N PHE A 112 13.17 -20.55 -12.13
CA PHE A 112 12.29 -19.38 -12.17
C PHE A 112 11.59 -19.28 -10.81
N ASN A 113 12.02 -18.35 -9.95
CA ASN A 113 11.46 -18.19 -8.61
C ASN A 113 10.68 -16.88 -8.54
N SER A 114 9.36 -16.96 -8.77
CA SER A 114 8.43 -15.84 -8.55
C SER A 114 7.90 -15.84 -7.11
N LEU A 115 8.78 -16.01 -6.11
CA LEU A 115 8.38 -16.01 -4.71
C LEU A 115 8.06 -14.58 -4.28
N LYS A 116 6.77 -14.23 -4.30
CA LYS A 116 6.26 -13.03 -3.64
C LYS A 116 5.97 -13.34 -2.18
N ASP A 117 6.40 -12.43 -1.30
CA ASP A 117 6.03 -12.47 0.10
C ASP A 117 4.53 -12.17 0.18
N ARG A 118 3.77 -13.06 0.84
CA ARG A 118 2.30 -12.93 0.92
C ARG A 118 1.88 -11.72 1.75
N GLU A 119 2.77 -11.23 2.60
CA GLU A 119 2.52 -10.13 3.54
C GLU A 119 3.31 -8.87 3.18
N PHE A 120 3.99 -8.86 2.02
CA PHE A 120 4.44 -7.62 1.40
C PHE A 120 3.25 -6.93 0.75
N GLU A 121 2.66 -6.00 1.50
CA GLU A 121 1.68 -5.04 0.97
C GLU A 121 2.43 -4.10 0.02
N GLU A 122 2.52 -4.48 -1.26
CA GLU A 122 2.85 -3.57 -2.35
C GLU A 122 1.90 -2.40 -2.28
N ASP A 123 2.35 -1.23 -1.82
CA ASP A 123 1.62 0.01 -2.11
C ASP A 123 1.74 0.39 -3.61
N ASP A 124 2.48 -0.42 -4.39
CA ASP A 124 2.63 -0.29 -5.83
C ASP A 124 1.81 -1.36 -6.58
N PHE A 125 0.51 -1.10 -6.68
CA PHE A 125 -0.38 -1.82 -7.59
C PHE A 125 -0.20 -1.36 -9.05
N GLY A 126 0.95 -0.74 -9.38
CA GLY A 126 1.15 0.04 -10.59
C GLY A 126 0.43 1.40 -10.52
N SER A 127 0.62 2.22 -11.55
CA SER A 127 -0.19 3.43 -11.72
C SER A 127 -1.69 3.06 -11.79
N PRO A 128 -2.59 3.89 -11.24
CA PRO A 128 -4.02 3.63 -11.35
C PRO A 128 -4.40 3.50 -12.82
N SER A 129 -5.26 2.52 -13.12
CA SER A 129 -5.69 2.28 -14.49
C SER A 129 -6.66 3.36 -14.97
N ASN A 130 -7.47 3.90 -14.05
CA ASN A 130 -8.53 4.89 -14.28
C ASN A 130 -9.19 4.76 -15.67
N PRO A 131 -9.90 3.64 -15.95
CA PRO A 131 -10.55 3.41 -17.24
C PRO A 131 -11.49 4.56 -17.61
N ALA A 132 -11.72 4.75 -18.92
CA ALA A 132 -12.56 5.82 -19.43
C ALA A 132 -13.92 5.86 -18.71
N ALA A 133 -14.28 7.04 -18.22
CA ALA A 133 -15.43 7.25 -17.36
C ALA A 133 -15.95 8.68 -17.48
N SER A 134 -17.23 8.84 -17.19
CA SER A 134 -17.92 10.11 -17.06
C SER A 134 -18.17 10.42 -15.58
N ILE A 135 -17.97 11.67 -15.17
CA ILE A 135 -18.15 12.09 -13.77
C ILE A 135 -19.39 12.96 -13.64
N TYR A 136 -20.26 12.58 -12.72
CA TYR A 136 -21.47 13.30 -12.36
C TYR A 136 -21.40 13.72 -10.89
N THR A 137 -21.99 14.86 -10.56
CA THR A 137 -22.00 15.34 -9.18
C THR A 137 -23.30 16.06 -8.86
N SER A 138 -23.74 15.96 -7.61
CA SER A 138 -24.75 16.84 -7.02
C SER A 138 -24.13 17.91 -6.11
N LEU A 139 -22.79 17.95 -6.01
CA LEU A 139 -22.05 18.96 -5.25
C LEU A 139 -22.12 20.34 -5.93
N LYS A 140 -22.07 21.41 -5.13
CA LYS A 140 -22.09 22.80 -5.61
C LYS A 140 -20.71 23.20 -6.15
N VAL A 141 -20.48 22.91 -7.43
CA VAL A 141 -19.23 23.18 -8.15
C VAL A 141 -18.89 24.67 -8.15
N ALA A 142 -17.64 25.02 -7.83
CA ALA A 142 -17.15 26.39 -7.95
C ALA A 142 -16.89 26.76 -9.41
N ASN A 143 -17.11 28.02 -9.78
CA ASN A 143 -16.81 28.53 -11.13
C ASN A 143 -15.36 28.18 -11.51
N ALA A 144 -15.17 27.58 -12.70
CA ALA A 144 -13.92 27.08 -13.25
C ALA A 144 -13.36 25.73 -12.72
N SER A 145 -14.04 25.03 -11.79
CA SER A 145 -13.60 23.68 -11.40
C SER A 145 -14.00 22.63 -12.43
N VAL A 146 -13.02 21.84 -12.87
CA VAL A 146 -13.23 20.76 -13.85
C VAL A 146 -13.48 19.46 -13.10
N LEU A 147 -14.68 18.87 -13.28
CA LEU A 147 -15.09 17.61 -12.65
C LEU A 147 -14.08 16.49 -12.88
N MET A 148 -13.60 16.37 -14.12
CA MET A 148 -12.65 15.33 -14.53
C MET A 148 -11.36 15.32 -13.71
N ASN A 149 -10.98 16.45 -13.11
CA ASN A 149 -9.80 16.51 -12.24
C ASN A 149 -9.92 15.64 -10.99
N ALA A 150 -11.13 15.27 -10.55
CA ALA A 150 -11.32 14.32 -9.46
C ALA A 150 -10.86 12.89 -9.81
N TYR A 151 -10.77 12.56 -11.10
CA TYR A 151 -10.45 11.22 -11.61
C TYR A 151 -9.23 11.20 -12.55
N SER A 152 -8.75 12.36 -13.00
CA SER A 152 -7.53 12.40 -13.80
C SER A 152 -6.32 11.93 -12.98
N LEU A 153 -5.35 11.35 -13.67
CA LEU A 153 -4.05 10.97 -13.10
C LEU A 153 -3.10 12.18 -12.97
N ASP A 154 -3.49 13.33 -13.51
CA ASP A 154 -2.73 14.58 -13.39
C ASP A 154 -2.72 15.10 -11.94
N LYS A 155 -1.79 16.01 -11.63
CA LYS A 155 -1.72 16.70 -10.33
C LYS A 155 -2.82 17.77 -10.13
N ASN A 156 -3.92 17.68 -10.87
CA ASN A 156 -5.05 18.58 -10.74
C ASN A 156 -6.02 18.06 -9.67
N PHE A 157 -6.96 18.91 -9.26
CA PHE A 157 -7.98 18.55 -8.27
C PHE A 157 -9.34 19.14 -8.65
N PHE A 158 -10.40 18.52 -8.12
CA PHE A 158 -11.75 19.05 -8.15
C PHE A 158 -12.04 19.78 -6.84
N TYR A 159 -12.67 20.95 -6.93
CA TYR A 159 -13.03 21.76 -5.78
C TYR A 159 -14.52 22.08 -5.80
N THR A 160 -15.19 21.79 -4.69
CA THR A 160 -16.58 22.18 -4.46
C THR A 160 -16.64 23.29 -3.42
N LYS A 161 -17.51 24.29 -3.65
CA LYS A 161 -17.68 25.44 -2.76
C LYS A 161 -18.40 25.04 -1.47
N SER A 162 -19.34 24.10 -1.57
CA SER A 162 -20.04 23.51 -0.43
C SER A 162 -20.60 22.13 -0.79
N ALA A 163 -20.88 21.34 0.25
CA ALA A 163 -21.56 20.07 0.13
C ALA A 163 -22.61 19.97 1.23
N GLU A 164 -23.70 19.27 0.96
CA GLU A 164 -24.74 18.95 1.92
C GLU A 164 -24.75 17.43 2.14
N ALA A 165 -25.15 16.98 3.32
CA ALA A 165 -25.36 15.55 3.56
C ALA A 165 -26.31 14.96 2.50
N GLY A 166 -25.91 13.84 1.90
CA GLY A 166 -26.58 13.21 0.76
C GLY A 166 -26.07 13.66 -0.61
N SER A 167 -25.23 14.70 -0.70
CA SER A 167 -24.57 15.07 -1.95
C SER A 167 -23.53 14.02 -2.34
N HIS A 168 -23.31 13.84 -3.64
CA HIS A 168 -22.39 12.81 -4.14
C HIS A 168 -21.59 13.28 -5.35
N LEU A 169 -20.47 12.62 -5.56
CA LEU A 169 -19.72 12.60 -6.81
C LEU A 169 -19.63 11.15 -7.28
N THR A 170 -20.13 10.88 -8.47
CA THR A 170 -20.21 9.53 -9.06
C THR A 170 -19.33 9.47 -10.30
N VAL A 171 -18.38 8.54 -10.30
CA VAL A 171 -17.64 8.11 -11.49
C VAL A 171 -18.40 6.96 -12.13
N VAL A 172 -18.81 7.12 -13.38
CA VAL A 172 -19.52 6.09 -14.17
C VAL A 172 -18.58 5.63 -15.28
N LEU A 173 -18.10 4.39 -15.18
CA LEU A 173 -17.19 3.81 -16.17
C LEU A 173 -17.92 3.62 -17.50
N ASP A 174 -17.29 3.93 -18.62
CA ASP A 174 -17.89 3.71 -19.95
C ASP A 174 -18.16 2.22 -20.16
N THR A 175 -17.15 1.39 -19.84
CA THR A 175 -17.24 -0.07 -19.80
C THR A 175 -17.11 -0.58 -18.36
N PRO A 176 -18.08 -1.40 -17.85
CA PRO A 176 -17.93 -2.04 -16.54
C PRO A 176 -16.63 -2.84 -16.45
N ALA A 177 -15.92 -2.73 -15.32
CA ALA A 177 -14.59 -3.32 -15.13
C ALA A 177 -14.46 -4.12 -13.83
N LYS A 178 -13.54 -5.08 -13.79
CA LYS A 178 -13.20 -5.81 -12.56
C LYS A 178 -12.25 -4.96 -11.72
N VAL A 179 -12.81 -4.05 -10.94
CA VAL A 179 -12.06 -3.21 -10.00
C VAL A 179 -11.61 -4.06 -8.83
N PHE A 180 -10.31 -4.05 -8.52
CA PHE A 180 -9.75 -4.77 -7.37
C PHE A 180 -9.21 -3.84 -6.28
N ARG A 181 -9.05 -2.54 -6.55
CA ARG A 181 -8.65 -1.53 -5.57
C ARG A 181 -9.31 -0.19 -5.89
N VAL A 182 -9.71 0.52 -4.84
CA VAL A 182 -10.18 1.90 -4.91
C VAL A 182 -9.42 2.72 -3.88
N GLN A 183 -8.92 3.86 -4.31
CA GLN A 183 -8.31 4.87 -3.43
C GLN A 183 -8.98 6.21 -3.69
N VAL A 184 -9.38 6.89 -2.61
CA VAL A 184 -9.95 8.23 -2.67
C VAL A 184 -9.19 9.13 -1.70
N LEU A 185 -8.74 10.27 -2.21
CA LEU A 185 -7.98 11.27 -1.46
C LEU A 185 -8.70 12.62 -1.53
N THR A 186 -9.07 13.15 -0.37
CA THR A 186 -9.65 14.48 -0.22
C THR A 186 -8.73 15.42 0.58
N GLY A 187 -9.02 16.72 0.55
CA GLY A 187 -8.24 17.76 1.21
C GLY A 187 -7.00 18.23 0.45
N SER A 188 -6.35 19.27 0.96
CA SER A 188 -5.10 19.80 0.40
C SER A 188 -3.86 19.09 0.93
N ASP A 189 -2.78 19.07 0.14
CA ASP A 189 -1.50 18.44 0.51
C ASP A 189 -0.77 19.17 1.67
N LEU A 190 -1.10 20.44 1.90
CA LEU A 190 -0.25 21.33 2.72
C LEU A 190 -0.78 21.61 4.12
N LYS A 191 -2.07 21.40 4.44
CA LYS A 191 -2.65 21.83 5.74
C LYS A 191 -3.85 21.04 6.31
N GLU A 192 -4.17 19.84 5.81
CA GLU A 192 -5.42 19.11 6.21
C GLU A 192 -6.72 19.93 6.01
N GLU A 193 -6.66 21.02 5.23
CA GLU A 193 -7.81 21.88 4.95
C GLU A 193 -8.67 21.28 3.84
N ASN A 194 -9.98 21.55 3.88
CA ASN A 194 -10.97 21.10 2.88
C ASN A 194 -11.07 19.56 2.72
N GLN A 195 -10.74 18.80 3.77
CA GLN A 195 -10.95 17.35 3.83
C GLN A 195 -12.43 17.02 4.04
N LEU A 196 -12.89 15.94 3.41
CA LEU A 196 -14.19 15.36 3.72
C LEU A 196 -14.04 14.37 4.87
N LYS A 197 -14.41 14.81 6.08
CA LYS A 197 -14.33 13.97 7.29
C LYS A 197 -15.44 12.93 7.37
N GLU A 198 -16.64 13.29 6.94
CA GLU A 198 -17.83 12.45 7.00
C GLU A 198 -18.33 12.13 5.59
N GLY A 199 -17.82 11.03 5.04
CA GLY A 199 -18.27 10.49 3.78
C GLY A 199 -17.80 9.06 3.60
N HIS A 200 -18.31 8.41 2.57
CA HIS A 200 -17.99 7.01 2.29
C HIS A 200 -18.03 6.70 0.81
N ILE A 201 -17.43 5.57 0.44
CA ILE A 201 -17.34 5.10 -0.94
C ILE A 201 -18.26 3.92 -1.16
N GLU A 202 -19.01 3.96 -2.25
CA GLU A 202 -19.92 2.90 -2.67
C GLU A 202 -19.58 2.43 -4.09
N LEU A 203 -19.81 1.15 -4.36
CA LEU A 203 -19.62 0.51 -5.66
C LEU A 203 -20.97 0.06 -6.23
N GLY A 204 -21.27 0.51 -7.45
CA GLY A 204 -22.42 0.08 -8.23
C GLY A 204 -22.02 -0.89 -9.33
N TYR A 205 -22.79 -1.96 -9.52
CA TYR A 205 -22.46 -3.07 -10.44
C TYR A 205 -23.38 -3.15 -11.66
N ASP A 206 -24.65 -2.79 -11.49
CA ASP A 206 -25.66 -2.85 -12.55
C ASP A 206 -26.14 -1.43 -12.91
N SER A 207 -26.29 -1.17 -14.22
CA SER A 207 -26.93 0.03 -14.77
C SER A 207 -27.98 -0.47 -15.75
N THR A 208 -29.22 -0.60 -15.29
CA THR A 208 -30.28 -1.15 -16.15
C THR A 208 -30.98 -0.06 -16.96
N ASN A 209 -30.96 1.21 -16.54
CA ASN A 209 -31.62 2.30 -17.27
C ASN A 209 -31.07 3.72 -17.06
N ARG A 210 -30.07 3.93 -16.18
CA ARG A 210 -29.54 5.27 -15.87
C ARG A 210 -28.19 5.49 -16.54
N ILE A 211 -28.10 6.52 -17.38
CA ILE A 211 -26.86 6.93 -18.06
C ILE A 211 -25.85 7.50 -17.05
N ASN A 212 -26.35 8.19 -16.02
CA ASN A 212 -25.53 9.03 -15.14
C ASN A 212 -25.30 8.40 -13.76
N ASP A 213 -25.81 7.18 -13.51
CA ASP A 213 -25.85 6.59 -12.17
C ASP A 213 -26.05 5.07 -12.22
N CYS A 214 -25.85 4.37 -11.09
CA CYS A 214 -26.21 2.96 -10.93
C CYS A 214 -27.48 2.81 -10.07
N ASP A 215 -28.16 1.67 -10.21
CA ASP A 215 -29.41 1.41 -9.49
C ASP A 215 -29.14 0.90 -8.07
N ASP A 216 -28.14 0.02 -7.93
CA ASP A 216 -27.75 -0.60 -6.67
C ASP A 216 -26.29 -0.29 -6.32
N TYR A 217 -26.07 0.01 -5.03
CA TYR A 217 -24.76 0.34 -4.48
C TYR A 217 -24.44 -0.52 -3.26
N ILE A 218 -23.17 -0.90 -3.15
CA ILE A 218 -22.61 -1.61 -2.01
C ILE A 218 -21.54 -0.73 -1.36
N LEU A 219 -21.64 -0.49 -0.06
CA LEU A 219 -20.65 0.24 0.72
C LEU A 219 -19.30 -0.48 0.67
N LEU A 220 -18.27 0.21 0.19
CA LEU A 220 -16.88 -0.27 0.20
C LEU A 220 -16.18 0.10 1.52
N GLY A 221 -16.43 1.31 2.02
CA GLY A 221 -15.84 1.77 3.28
C GLY A 221 -16.03 3.26 3.53
N LEU A 222 -15.79 3.66 4.77
CA LEU A 222 -15.83 5.04 5.25
C LEU A 222 -14.51 5.75 4.96
N LEU A 223 -14.55 7.06 4.74
CA LEU A 223 -13.35 7.90 4.74
C LEU A 223 -12.84 8.03 6.18
N VAL A 224 -11.53 7.88 6.37
CA VAL A 224 -10.83 8.16 7.63
C VAL A 224 -9.85 9.28 7.34
N ASN A 225 -10.02 10.42 8.03
CA ASN A 225 -9.22 11.64 7.79
C ASN A 225 -9.20 12.07 6.31
N GLY A 226 -10.33 11.96 5.63
CA GLY A 226 -10.45 12.34 4.21
C GLY A 226 -9.83 11.36 3.22
N VAL A 227 -9.43 10.17 3.67
CA VAL A 227 -8.77 9.15 2.85
C VAL A 227 -9.51 7.82 2.92
N LEU A 228 -9.62 7.14 1.78
CA LEU A 228 -9.94 5.72 1.71
C LEU A 228 -8.94 5.03 0.78
N ASN A 229 -8.46 3.87 1.19
CA ASN A 229 -7.65 2.99 0.35
C ASN A 229 -8.02 1.55 0.68
N LYS A 230 -8.80 0.91 -0.19
CA LYS A 230 -9.35 -0.43 0.06
C LYS A 230 -9.23 -1.31 -1.17
N GLN A 231 -8.83 -2.55 -0.93
CA GLN A 231 -9.01 -3.62 -1.91
C GLN A 231 -10.50 -3.98 -1.98
N VAL A 232 -11.00 -4.17 -3.19
CA VAL A 232 -12.33 -4.68 -3.43
C VAL A 232 -12.22 -6.20 -3.35
N LEU A 233 -12.67 -6.77 -2.24
CA LEU A 233 -12.78 -8.22 -2.10
C LEU A 233 -13.69 -8.70 -3.22
N SER A 234 -13.11 -9.42 -4.18
CA SER A 234 -13.87 -10.01 -5.26
C SER A 234 -14.90 -10.94 -4.66
N ASN A 235 -16.17 -10.53 -4.63
CA ASN A 235 -17.24 -11.49 -4.45
C ASN A 235 -17.07 -12.52 -5.58
N GLU A 236 -17.09 -13.82 -5.25
CA GLU A 236 -16.91 -14.94 -6.18
C GLU A 236 -17.91 -14.98 -7.36
N SER A 237 -18.81 -13.98 -7.43
CA SER A 237 -19.81 -13.77 -8.47
C SER A 237 -19.29 -13.13 -9.76
N GLY A 238 -18.02 -12.67 -9.82
CA GLY A 238 -17.44 -12.11 -11.05
C GLY A 238 -18.07 -10.80 -11.55
N LYS A 239 -18.86 -10.11 -10.69
CA LYS A 239 -19.53 -8.85 -11.02
C LYS A 239 -18.52 -7.76 -11.37
N LYS A 240 -18.85 -6.97 -12.39
CA LYS A 240 -18.04 -5.82 -12.84
C LYS A 240 -18.61 -4.54 -12.26
N VAL A 241 -17.76 -3.68 -11.75
CA VAL A 241 -18.14 -2.37 -11.24
C VAL A 241 -18.43 -1.46 -12.44
N LYS A 242 -19.57 -0.76 -12.40
CA LYS A 242 -19.97 0.27 -13.36
C LYS A 242 -19.87 1.66 -12.76
N CYS A 243 -20.18 1.84 -11.47
CA CYS A 243 -20.13 3.13 -10.79
C CYS A 243 -19.29 3.09 -9.52
N VAL A 244 -18.55 4.17 -9.26
CA VAL A 244 -17.89 4.43 -7.98
C VAL A 244 -18.40 5.76 -7.46
N ARG A 245 -19.04 5.74 -6.29
CA ARG A 245 -19.68 6.93 -5.71
C ARG A 245 -18.99 7.33 -4.43
N LEU A 246 -18.58 8.60 -4.36
CA LEU A 246 -18.23 9.29 -3.13
C LEU A 246 -19.49 9.98 -2.59
N LEU A 247 -20.02 9.52 -1.46
CA LEU A 247 -21.18 10.09 -0.80
C LEU A 247 -20.76 10.93 0.42
N VAL A 248 -21.30 12.14 0.52
CA VAL A 248 -21.13 13.01 1.68
C VAL A 248 -22.20 12.66 2.71
N THR A 249 -21.82 12.25 3.91
CA THR A 249 -22.76 11.88 4.98
C THR A 249 -22.94 12.97 6.02
N GLY A 250 -21.91 13.79 6.23
CA GLY A 250 -21.96 14.96 7.12
C GLY A 250 -21.65 16.24 6.35
N THR A 251 -22.38 17.32 6.67
CA THR A 251 -22.17 18.63 6.04
C THR A 251 -20.82 19.21 6.46
N PRO A 252 -19.83 19.35 5.55
CA PRO A 252 -18.54 19.92 5.88
C PRO A 252 -18.66 21.41 6.24
N PRO A 253 -17.78 21.95 7.11
CA PRO A 253 -17.79 23.36 7.49
C PRO A 253 -17.32 24.30 6.36
N SER A 254 -16.65 23.77 5.35
CA SER A 254 -16.08 24.50 4.22
C SER A 254 -16.20 23.72 2.92
N GLY A 255 -15.68 24.28 1.83
CA GLY A 255 -15.53 23.54 0.57
C GLY A 255 -14.70 22.27 0.74
N ILE A 256 -14.86 21.34 -0.20
CA ILE A 256 -14.10 20.07 -0.23
C ILE A 256 -13.20 20.08 -1.46
N ILE A 257 -11.97 19.60 -1.28
CA ILE A 257 -11.08 19.25 -2.38
C ILE A 257 -11.11 17.74 -2.56
N VAL A 258 -11.41 17.27 -3.77
CA VAL A 258 -11.21 15.87 -4.18
C VAL A 258 -9.99 15.85 -5.08
N ARG A 259 -8.88 15.30 -4.57
CA ARG A 259 -7.62 15.23 -5.31
C ARG A 259 -7.70 14.14 -6.36
N HIS A 260 -7.98 12.91 -5.93
CA HIS A 260 -8.02 11.77 -6.84
C HIS A 260 -9.00 10.71 -6.35
N ILE A 261 -9.67 10.08 -7.31
CA ILE A 261 -10.40 8.82 -7.18
C ILE A 261 -9.69 7.86 -8.13
N ASN A 262 -8.88 6.98 -7.56
CA ASN A 262 -8.02 6.07 -8.29
C ASN A 262 -8.61 4.66 -8.26
N LEU A 263 -8.69 4.04 -9.44
CA LEU A 263 -9.18 2.69 -9.64
C LEU A 263 -8.10 1.84 -10.29
N TRP A 264 -7.96 0.61 -9.79
CA TRP A 264 -7.18 -0.42 -10.44
C TRP A 264 -8.08 -1.54 -10.93
N VAL A 265 -7.93 -1.91 -12.19
CA VAL A 265 -8.76 -2.92 -12.86
C VAL A 265 -7.91 -4.05 -13.44
N LYS A 266 -8.50 -5.25 -13.50
CA LYS A 266 -7.94 -6.42 -14.20
C LYS A 266 -8.54 -6.58 -15.59
#